data_AF-A0A841BJT6-F1
#
_entry.id   AF-A0A841BJT6-F1
#
_cell.length_a   1.000
_cell.length_b   1.000
_cell.length_c   1.000
_cell.angle_alpha   90.00
_cell.angle_beta   90.00
_cell.angle_gamma   90.00
#
_symmetry.space_group_name_H-M   'P 1'
#
loop_
_entity.id
_entity.type
_entity.pdbx_description
1 polymer ?
#
loop_
_entity_poly.entity_id
_entity_poly.type
_entity_poly.pdbx_seq_one_letter_code
_entity_poly.pdbx_strand_id
1 'polypeptide(L)'
;METRGLGTWLRWLRGTATFVFIAVLCLAAAVLVITLIPGSPVILELPTGTLTGLRDVGGVEPGVVVDPDGWLVFSVTDPSPAQRLLYAVTIVPGLLLIGEIARRMATLLKAAQASDPFTERTARELTLIARITAFGGVGTWAASILAKWSLSATMLTSGAAVEASQSLVGWLAVAFILAAFGQLVARGVAMRTELDAVI
;
A
#
# COMPACT_ATOMS: atom_id res chain seq x y z
N MET A 1 7.96 -7.91 -37.58
CA MET A 1 8.35 -6.55 -37.13
C MET A 1 7.86 -6.21 -35.71
N GLU A 2 7.07 -7.06 -35.03
CA GLU A 2 6.48 -6.79 -33.69
C GLU A 2 7.41 -6.98 -32.47
N THR A 3 8.52 -7.71 -32.60
CA THR A 3 9.37 -8.07 -31.43
C THR A 3 10.12 -6.89 -30.81
N ARG A 4 10.36 -5.80 -31.56
CA ARG A 4 11.04 -4.59 -31.05
C ARG A 4 10.17 -3.77 -30.10
N GLY A 5 8.85 -3.78 -30.28
CA GLY A 5 7.90 -3.04 -29.43
C GLY A 5 7.82 -3.64 -28.02
N LEU A 6 7.66 -4.96 -27.95
CA LEU A 6 7.47 -5.69 -26.68
C LEU A 6 8.69 -5.58 -25.76
N GLY A 7 9.91 -5.72 -26.30
CA GLY A 7 11.15 -5.56 -25.51
C GLY A 7 11.36 -4.14 -24.98
N THR A 8 10.91 -3.12 -25.71
CA THR A 8 10.99 -1.71 -25.28
C THR A 8 9.98 -1.42 -24.16
N TRP A 9 8.75 -1.93 -24.31
CA TRP A 9 7.70 -1.79 -23.31
C TRP A 9 8.05 -2.50 -22.00
N LEU A 10 8.54 -3.74 -22.04
CA LEU A 10 9.00 -4.45 -20.84
C LEU A 10 10.13 -3.70 -20.12
N ARG A 11 11.04 -3.08 -20.88
CA ARG A 11 12.14 -2.29 -20.31
C ARG A 11 11.63 -1.08 -19.56
N TRP A 12 10.64 -0.39 -20.13
CA TRP A 12 9.99 0.74 -19.48
C TRP A 12 9.28 0.31 -18.19
N LEU A 13 8.48 -0.77 -18.23
CA LEU A 13 7.82 -1.31 -17.04
C LEU A 13 8.82 -1.70 -15.93
N ARG A 14 9.94 -2.35 -16.30
CA ARG A 14 10.99 -2.69 -15.34
C ARG A 14 11.60 -1.43 -14.73
N GLY A 15 11.84 -0.39 -15.54
CA GLY A 15 12.32 0.92 -15.09
C GLY A 15 11.37 1.52 -14.07
N THR A 16 10.08 1.55 -14.37
CA THR A 16 9.03 2.05 -13.47
C THR A 16 8.97 1.24 -12.17
N ALA A 17 8.97 -0.10 -12.23
CA ALA A 17 8.97 -0.94 -11.03
C ALA A 17 10.21 -0.72 -10.15
N THR A 18 11.39 -0.57 -10.76
CA THR A 18 12.64 -0.28 -10.04
C THR A 18 12.59 1.10 -9.40
N PHE A 19 12.07 2.11 -10.11
CA PHE A 19 11.88 3.45 -9.58
C PHE A 19 10.92 3.45 -8.38
N VAL A 20 9.77 2.80 -8.50
CA VAL A 20 8.80 2.66 -7.40
C VAL A 20 9.44 2.00 -6.18
N PHE A 21 10.19 0.91 -6.37
CA PHE A 21 10.91 0.26 -5.27
C PHE A 21 11.86 1.22 -4.55
N ILE A 22 12.69 1.97 -5.28
CA ILE A 22 13.63 2.93 -4.70
C ILE A 22 12.90 4.07 -3.99
N ALA A 23 11.91 4.68 -4.66
CA ALA A 23 11.14 5.79 -4.12
C ALA A 23 10.45 5.42 -2.80
N VAL A 24 9.84 4.23 -2.75
CA VAL A 24 9.13 3.74 -1.57
C VAL A 24 10.10 3.38 -0.44
N LEU A 25 11.29 2.84 -0.73
CA LEU A 25 12.32 2.64 0.28
C LEU A 25 12.84 3.96 0.86
N CYS A 26 13.09 4.95 0.00
CA CYS A 26 13.48 6.29 0.46
C CYS A 26 12.40 6.91 1.34
N LEU A 27 11.12 6.77 0.96
CA LEU A 27 10.00 7.26 1.75
C LEU A 27 9.88 6.53 3.09
N ALA A 28 10.02 5.20 3.12
CA ALA A 28 9.99 4.42 4.35
C ALA A 28 11.13 4.83 5.30
N ALA A 29 12.33 5.01 4.78
CA ALA A 29 13.47 5.50 5.53
C ALA A 29 13.23 6.91 6.07
N ALA A 30 12.70 7.83 5.25
CA ALA A 30 12.37 9.18 5.68
C ALA A 30 11.33 9.19 6.80
N VAL A 31 10.25 8.39 6.68
CA VAL A 31 9.23 8.25 7.73
C VAL A 31 9.85 7.73 9.03
N LEU A 32 10.71 6.71 8.96
CA LEU A 32 11.39 6.18 10.15
C LEU A 32 12.30 7.23 10.79
N VAL A 33 13.10 7.96 10.00
CA VAL A 33 13.97 9.02 10.52
C VAL A 33 13.14 10.11 11.19
N ILE A 34 12.10 10.63 10.51
CA ILE A 34 11.25 11.69 11.03
C ILE A 34 10.57 11.26 12.33
N THR A 35 9.99 10.06 12.36
CA THR A 35 9.28 9.53 13.54
C THR A 35 10.21 9.24 14.73
N LEU A 36 11.50 9.01 14.49
CA LEU A 36 12.46 8.81 15.58
C LEU A 36 13.04 10.11 16.13
N ILE A 37 12.97 11.23 15.40
CA ILE A 37 13.41 12.55 15.87
C ILE A 37 12.49 13.02 17.03
N PRO A 38 13.05 13.39 18.20
CA PRO A 38 12.29 13.98 19.29
C PRO A 38 11.59 15.28 18.86
N GLY A 39 10.34 15.47 19.29
CA GLY A 39 9.54 16.66 18.95
C GLY A 39 8.96 16.67 17.53
N SER A 40 9.11 15.59 16.75
CA SER A 40 8.37 15.47 15.49
C SER A 40 6.88 15.27 15.78
N PRO A 41 5.99 16.11 15.21
CA PRO A 41 4.57 16.01 15.52
C PRO A 41 3.96 14.74 14.92
N VAL A 42 2.99 14.16 15.64
CA VAL A 42 2.17 13.07 15.12
C VAL A 42 0.83 13.66 14.67
N ILE A 43 0.52 13.47 13.40
CA ILE A 43 -0.71 13.96 12.78
C ILE A 43 -1.67 12.78 12.57
N LEU A 44 -2.92 12.95 13.00
CA LEU A 44 -3.97 11.97 12.82
C LEU A 44 -5.26 12.65 12.33
N GLU A 45 -5.79 12.14 11.23
CA GLU A 45 -7.12 12.51 10.74
C GLU A 45 -8.17 11.68 11.47
N LEU A 46 -9.15 12.37 12.07
CA LEU A 46 -10.24 11.76 12.80
C LEU A 46 -11.59 12.20 12.20
N PRO A 47 -12.55 11.27 12.05
CA PRO A 47 -13.86 11.60 11.50
C PRO A 47 -14.64 12.46 12.49
N THR A 48 -15.14 13.60 12.01
CA THR A 48 -15.86 14.61 12.81
C THR A 48 -17.05 14.06 13.57
N GLY A 49 -17.84 13.17 12.94
CA GLY A 49 -19.00 12.53 13.55
C GLY A 49 -18.69 11.66 14.77
N THR A 50 -17.42 11.30 15.01
CA THR A 50 -17.00 10.53 16.20
C THR A 50 -16.51 11.39 17.36
N LEU A 51 -16.38 12.70 17.14
CA LEU A 51 -15.81 13.64 18.10
C LEU A 51 -16.92 14.32 18.88
N THR A 52 -16.84 14.24 20.22
CA THR A 52 -17.71 14.97 21.12
C THR A 52 -17.07 16.29 21.53
N GLY A 53 -17.86 17.34 21.75
CA GLY A 53 -17.35 18.63 22.25
C GLY A 53 -16.84 19.60 21.19
N LEU A 54 -17.01 19.30 19.90
CA LEU A 54 -16.67 20.21 18.79
C LEU A 54 -17.58 21.45 18.68
N ARG A 55 -18.55 21.63 19.58
CA ARG A 55 -19.48 22.79 19.56
C ARG A 55 -18.82 24.10 19.98
N ASP A 56 -17.65 24.03 20.63
CA ASP A 56 -16.95 25.19 21.20
C ASP A 56 -15.61 25.50 20.51
N VAL A 57 -15.50 25.22 19.20
CA VAL A 57 -14.32 25.65 18.43
C VAL A 57 -14.34 27.17 18.32
N GLY A 58 -13.50 27.85 19.10
CA GLY A 58 -13.39 29.31 19.09
C GLY A 58 -12.87 29.86 17.76
N GLY A 59 -13.22 31.10 17.44
CA GLY A 59 -12.75 31.79 16.22
C GLY A 59 -13.55 31.48 14.95
N VAL A 60 -14.72 30.87 15.09
CA VAL A 60 -15.63 30.53 13.99
C VAL A 60 -16.77 31.54 13.95
N GLU A 61 -17.10 32.06 12.75
CA GLU A 61 -18.21 33.00 12.55
C GLU A 61 -19.57 32.37 12.88
N PRO A 62 -20.55 33.15 13.38
CA PRO A 62 -21.89 32.64 13.62
C PRO A 62 -22.51 32.01 12.36
N GLY A 63 -23.05 30.81 12.51
CA GLY A 63 -23.68 30.05 11.42
C GLY A 63 -22.73 29.10 10.67
N VAL A 64 -21.43 29.13 10.95
CA VAL A 64 -20.49 28.12 10.44
C VAL A 64 -20.48 26.92 11.40
N VAL A 65 -20.69 25.73 10.86
CA VAL A 65 -20.68 24.46 11.60
C VAL A 65 -19.63 23.52 11.06
N VAL A 66 -19.10 22.64 11.91
CA VAL A 66 -18.24 21.54 11.46
C VAL A 66 -19.11 20.55 10.69
N ASP A 67 -18.66 20.20 9.48
CA ASP A 67 -19.29 19.17 8.65
C ASP A 67 -19.25 17.82 9.39
N PRO A 68 -20.39 17.17 9.71
CA PRO A 68 -20.43 15.90 10.44
C PRO A 68 -19.91 14.69 9.65
N ASP A 69 -19.86 14.81 8.31
CA ASP A 69 -19.29 13.78 7.42
C ASP A 69 -17.83 14.09 7.05
N GLY A 70 -17.28 15.17 7.62
CA GLY A 70 -15.93 15.65 7.35
C GLY A 70 -14.85 15.00 8.23
N TRP A 71 -13.62 15.42 7.98
CA TRP A 71 -12.43 14.97 8.71
C TRP A 71 -11.73 16.16 9.36
N LEU A 72 -11.28 15.98 10.61
CA LEU A 72 -10.44 16.94 11.30
C LEU A 72 -9.05 16.38 11.53
N VAL A 73 -8.05 17.22 11.26
CA VAL A 73 -6.64 16.90 11.43
C VAL A 73 -6.22 17.29 12.84
N PHE A 74 -5.81 16.32 13.64
CA PHE A 74 -5.23 16.52 14.97
C PHE A 74 -3.72 16.40 14.88
N SER A 75 -3.00 17.26 15.60
CA SER A 75 -1.55 17.23 15.70
C SER A 75 -1.15 17.19 17.17
N VAL A 76 -0.34 16.20 17.55
CA VAL A 76 0.27 16.11 18.88
C VAL A 76 1.68 16.67 18.78
N THR A 77 1.89 17.84 19.40
CA THR A 77 3.15 18.60 19.32
C THR A 77 4.30 17.95 20.08
N ASP A 78 4.02 17.23 21.17
CA ASP A 78 5.03 16.49 21.95
C ASP A 78 4.60 15.02 22.14
N PRO A 79 4.71 14.19 21.07
CA PRO A 79 4.21 12.83 21.12
C PRO A 79 5.19 11.91 21.85
N SER A 80 4.63 11.06 22.70
CA SER A 80 5.40 10.02 23.40
C SER A 80 6.08 9.06 22.39
N PRO A 81 7.18 8.38 22.78
CA PRO A 81 7.81 7.38 21.92
C PRO A 81 6.84 6.30 21.41
N ALA A 82 5.87 5.91 22.24
CA ALA A 82 4.84 4.93 21.86
C ALA A 82 3.91 5.48 20.76
N GLN A 83 3.48 6.75 20.86
CA GLN A 83 2.64 7.38 19.83
C GLN A 83 3.39 7.50 18.49
N ARG A 84 4.68 7.84 18.52
CA ARG A 84 5.53 7.90 17.32
C ARG A 84 5.70 6.52 16.67
N LEU A 85 5.89 5.47 17.48
CA LEU A 85 5.96 4.10 16.99
C LEU A 85 4.63 3.64 16.39
N LEU A 86 3.51 3.90 17.07
CA LEU A 86 2.17 3.60 16.54
C LEU A 86 1.94 4.30 15.21
N TYR A 87 2.28 5.58 15.11
CA TYR A 87 2.21 6.33 13.86
C TYR A 87 3.06 5.68 12.75
N ALA A 88 4.30 5.29 13.03
CA ALA A 88 5.14 4.58 12.06
C ALA A 88 4.51 3.26 11.59
N VAL A 89 3.86 2.50 12.48
CA VAL A 89 3.15 1.26 12.14
C VAL A 89 1.97 1.53 11.18
N THR A 90 1.37 2.72 11.20
CA THR A 90 0.27 3.03 10.25
C THR A 90 0.73 3.16 8.80
N ILE A 91 2.02 3.44 8.55
CA ILE A 91 2.57 3.81 7.24
C ILE A 91 3.63 2.81 6.75
N VAL A 92 4.65 2.53 7.57
CA VAL A 92 5.87 1.82 7.16
C VAL A 92 5.60 0.41 6.64
N PRO A 93 4.76 -0.43 7.28
CA PRO A 93 4.47 -1.77 6.76
C PRO A 93 3.88 -1.76 5.36
N GLY A 94 2.98 -0.80 5.07
CA GLY A 94 2.40 -0.61 3.74
C GLY A 94 3.44 -0.25 2.70
N LEU A 95 4.36 0.67 3.02
CA LEU A 95 5.46 1.03 2.14
C LEU A 95 6.38 -0.17 1.88
N LEU A 96 6.79 -0.91 2.91
CA LEU A 96 7.66 -2.08 2.73
C LEU A 96 7.01 -3.15 1.84
N LEU A 97 5.70 -3.37 1.98
CA LEU A 97 4.95 -4.28 1.11
C LEU A 97 4.96 -3.81 -0.36
N ILE A 98 4.69 -2.53 -0.61
CA ILE A 98 4.75 -1.95 -1.98
C ILE A 98 6.14 -2.12 -2.56
N GLY A 99 7.18 -1.84 -1.78
CA GLY A 99 8.56 -2.03 -2.18
C GLY A 99 8.86 -3.48 -2.56
N GLU A 100 8.43 -4.44 -1.75
CA GLU A 100 8.63 -5.86 -2.02
C GLU A 100 7.90 -6.33 -3.31
N ILE A 101 6.66 -5.88 -3.52
CA ILE A 101 5.91 -6.17 -4.75
C ILE A 101 6.64 -5.58 -5.96
N ALA A 102 7.05 -4.32 -5.89
CA ALA A 102 7.76 -3.63 -6.96
C ALA A 102 9.10 -4.30 -7.30
N ARG A 103 9.86 -4.71 -6.28
CA ARG A 103 11.10 -5.46 -6.43
C ARG A 103 10.89 -6.78 -7.16
N ARG A 104 9.90 -7.57 -6.73
CA ARG A 104 9.57 -8.86 -7.37
C ARG A 104 9.10 -8.67 -8.82
N MET A 105 8.27 -7.66 -9.08
CA MET A 105 7.86 -7.31 -10.43
C MET A 105 9.05 -6.93 -11.31
N ALA A 106 9.99 -6.12 -10.81
CA ALA A 106 11.20 -5.77 -11.56
C ALA A 106 12.06 -6.99 -11.89
N THR A 107 12.20 -7.94 -10.95
CA THR A 107 12.90 -9.22 -11.18
C THR A 107 12.19 -10.08 -12.21
N LEU A 108 10.87 -10.20 -12.13
CA LEU A 108 10.05 -10.96 -13.07
C LEU A 108 10.15 -10.39 -14.49
N LEU A 109 10.03 -9.06 -14.63
CA LEU A 109 10.15 -8.37 -15.92
C LEU A 109 11.55 -8.47 -16.49
N LYS A 110 12.60 -8.48 -15.66
CA LYS A 110 13.98 -8.73 -16.10
C LYS A 110 14.12 -10.15 -16.67
N ALA A 111 13.55 -11.15 -16.00
CA ALA A 111 13.59 -12.54 -16.48
C ALA A 111 12.82 -12.69 -17.81
N ALA A 112 11.64 -12.09 -17.90
CA ALA A 112 10.80 -12.08 -19.11
C ALA A 112 11.39 -11.27 -20.28
N GLN A 113 12.34 -10.36 -20.04
CA GLN A 113 13.11 -9.71 -21.12
C GLN A 113 14.24 -10.59 -21.66
N ALA A 114 14.85 -11.40 -20.77
CA ALA A 114 15.99 -12.23 -21.12
C ALA A 114 15.56 -13.57 -21.75
N SER A 115 14.29 -13.94 -21.61
CA SER A 115 13.73 -15.23 -22.04
C SER A 115 12.28 -15.04 -22.49
N ASP A 116 11.58 -16.13 -22.79
CA ASP A 116 10.17 -16.08 -23.15
C ASP A 116 9.30 -15.57 -21.96
N PRO A 117 8.42 -14.57 -22.16
CA PRO A 117 7.49 -14.14 -21.11
C PRO A 117 6.46 -15.21 -20.73
N PHE A 118 6.10 -16.11 -21.65
CA PHE A 118 5.12 -17.17 -21.43
C PHE A 118 5.81 -18.45 -20.95
N THR A 119 6.14 -18.48 -19.66
CA THR A 119 6.68 -19.68 -19.01
C THR A 119 5.88 -20.01 -17.75
N GLU A 120 5.86 -21.29 -17.38
CA GLU A 120 5.27 -21.72 -16.11
C GLU A 120 5.88 -20.98 -14.91
N ARG A 121 7.19 -20.68 -14.99
CA ARG A 121 7.89 -19.92 -13.96
C ARG A 121 7.29 -18.53 -13.81
N THR A 122 7.06 -17.80 -14.91
CA THR A 122 6.41 -16.49 -14.88
C THR A 122 5.02 -16.57 -14.26
N ALA A 123 4.21 -17.56 -14.64
CA ALA A 123 2.87 -17.76 -14.07
C ALA A 123 2.90 -18.02 -12.55
N ARG A 124 3.83 -18.88 -12.09
CA ARG A 124 4.02 -19.17 -10.65
C ARG A 124 4.46 -17.93 -9.88
N GLU A 125 5.40 -17.15 -10.41
CA GLU A 125 5.88 -15.92 -9.76
C GLU A 125 4.78 -14.85 -9.70
N LEU A 126 4.00 -14.65 -10.77
CA LEU A 126 2.84 -13.74 -10.74
C LEU A 126 1.82 -14.16 -9.67
N THR A 127 1.54 -15.45 -9.56
CA THR A 127 0.63 -16.00 -8.55
C THR A 127 1.20 -15.79 -7.13
N LEU A 128 2.51 -15.94 -6.96
CA LEU A 128 3.17 -15.66 -5.68
C LEU A 128 3.06 -14.18 -5.31
N ILE A 129 3.33 -13.27 -6.25
CA ILE A 129 3.19 -11.83 -6.03
C ILE A 129 1.74 -11.50 -5.67
N ALA A 130 0.76 -12.07 -6.38
CA ALA A 130 -0.66 -11.91 -6.05
C ALA A 130 -0.99 -12.34 -4.61
N ARG A 131 -0.48 -13.49 -4.15
CA ARG A 131 -0.67 -13.97 -2.76
C ARG A 131 -0.03 -13.02 -1.75
N ILE A 132 1.20 -12.57 -2.01
CA ILE A 132 1.89 -11.61 -1.15
C ILE A 132 1.09 -10.31 -1.07
N THR A 133 0.58 -9.81 -2.19
CA THR A 133 -0.27 -8.60 -2.23
C THR A 133 -1.56 -8.79 -1.44
N ALA A 134 -2.23 -9.94 -1.58
CA ALA A 134 -3.47 -10.22 -0.86
C ALA A 134 -3.24 -10.32 0.65
N PHE A 135 -2.40 -11.25 1.09
CA PHE A 135 -2.18 -11.50 2.51
C PHE A 135 -1.39 -10.37 3.18
N GLY A 136 -0.37 -9.85 2.49
CA GLY A 136 0.38 -8.69 2.94
C GLY A 136 -0.52 -7.46 3.04
N GLY A 137 -1.37 -7.20 2.05
CA GLY A 137 -2.28 -6.05 2.04
C GLY A 137 -3.32 -6.11 3.16
N VAL A 138 -3.89 -7.30 3.41
CA VAL A 138 -4.76 -7.54 4.57
C VAL A 138 -4.01 -7.30 5.88
N GLY A 139 -2.78 -7.81 6.00
CA GLY A 139 -1.96 -7.66 7.20
C GLY A 139 -1.57 -6.21 7.49
N THR A 140 -1.13 -5.46 6.47
CA THR A 140 -0.78 -4.04 6.61
C THR A 140 -2.01 -3.18 6.90
N TRP A 141 -3.16 -3.50 6.28
CA TRP A 141 -4.43 -2.87 6.58
C TRP A 141 -4.84 -3.08 8.04
N ALA A 142 -4.83 -4.32 8.53
CA ALA A 142 -5.18 -4.64 9.90
C ALA A 142 -4.23 -3.97 10.91
N ALA A 143 -2.92 -4.01 10.66
CA ALA A 143 -1.93 -3.31 11.48
C ALA A 143 -2.16 -1.79 11.50
N SER A 144 -2.47 -1.19 10.36
CA SER A 144 -2.74 0.25 10.26
C SER A 144 -4.00 0.64 11.05
N ILE A 145 -5.09 -0.13 10.95
CA ILE A 145 -6.31 0.10 11.73
C ILE A 145 -6.04 -0.01 13.23
N LEU A 146 -5.39 -1.09 13.68
CA LEU A 146 -5.10 -1.31 15.10
C LEU A 146 -4.18 -0.23 15.66
N ALA A 147 -3.19 0.21 14.87
CA ALA A 147 -2.29 1.28 15.26
C ALA A 147 -3.00 2.63 15.33
N LYS A 148 -3.83 2.99 14.34
CA LYS A 148 -4.66 4.20 14.38
C LYS A 148 -5.63 4.18 15.55
N TRP A 149 -6.21 3.02 15.85
CA TRP A 149 -7.18 2.86 16.93
C TRP A 149 -6.51 3.10 18.27
N SER A 150 -5.38 2.45 18.49
CA SER A 150 -4.54 2.65 19.67
C SER A 150 -4.06 4.10 19.78
N LEU A 151 -3.67 4.72 18.67
CA LEU A 151 -3.21 6.11 18.64
C LEU A 151 -4.35 7.08 18.99
N SER A 152 -5.53 6.91 18.42
CA SER A 152 -6.72 7.73 18.71
C SER A 152 -7.12 7.63 20.18
N ALA A 153 -7.00 6.44 20.79
CA ALA A 153 -7.28 6.23 22.21
C ALA A 153 -6.36 7.05 23.14
N THR A 154 -5.15 7.41 22.68
CA THR A 154 -4.24 8.27 23.44
C THR A 154 -4.53 9.77 23.26
N MET A 155 -5.34 10.14 22.27
CA MET A 155 -5.63 11.54 21.91
C MET A 155 -7.03 11.98 22.34
N LEU A 156 -7.97 11.05 22.51
CA LEU A 156 -9.36 11.34 22.80
C LEU A 156 -9.77 10.86 24.19
N THR A 157 -10.50 11.70 24.93
CA THR A 157 -11.12 11.33 26.21
C THR A 157 -12.39 10.50 26.03
N SER A 158 -13.05 10.60 24.88
CA SER A 158 -14.26 9.85 24.52
C SER A 158 -13.97 8.40 24.06
N GLY A 159 -12.70 8.01 23.97
CA GLY A 159 -12.28 6.69 23.50
C GLY A 159 -11.81 6.69 22.04
N ALA A 160 -11.54 5.50 21.51
CA ALA A 160 -10.94 5.33 20.19
C ALA A 160 -11.97 5.49 19.06
N ALA A 161 -11.63 6.30 18.07
CA ALA A 161 -12.43 6.50 16.87
C ALA A 161 -11.52 6.43 15.64
N VAL A 162 -11.79 5.48 14.76
CA VAL A 162 -11.04 5.30 13.52
C VAL A 162 -11.99 4.87 12.44
N GLU A 163 -11.85 5.52 11.29
CA GLU A 163 -12.42 5.03 10.05
C GLU A 163 -11.28 4.52 9.16
N ALA A 164 -11.56 3.41 8.47
CA ALA A 164 -10.57 2.67 7.70
C ALA A 164 -10.18 3.43 6.43
N SER A 165 -9.21 4.33 6.54
CA SER A 165 -8.77 5.16 5.40
C SER A 165 -7.99 4.39 4.32
N GLN A 166 -7.51 3.17 4.62
CA GLN A 166 -6.86 2.30 3.63
C GLN A 166 -7.87 1.30 3.07
N SER A 167 -7.99 1.26 1.73
CA SER A 167 -8.92 0.37 1.06
C SER A 167 -8.40 -1.07 1.03
N LEU A 168 -8.90 -1.90 1.94
CA LEU A 168 -8.76 -3.36 1.89
C LEU A 168 -9.15 -3.91 0.50
N VAL A 169 -10.22 -3.35 -0.07
CA VAL A 169 -10.71 -3.70 -1.42
C VAL A 169 -9.66 -3.39 -2.48
N GLY A 170 -8.93 -2.28 -2.36
CA GLY A 170 -7.84 -1.91 -3.27
C GLY A 170 -6.73 -2.97 -3.30
N TRP A 171 -6.28 -3.44 -2.14
CA TRP A 171 -5.27 -4.51 -2.06
C TRP A 171 -5.74 -5.81 -2.70
N LEU A 172 -6.97 -6.22 -2.39
CA LEU A 172 -7.54 -7.45 -2.94
C LEU A 172 -7.74 -7.33 -4.46
N ALA A 173 -8.23 -6.19 -4.96
CA ALA A 173 -8.41 -5.96 -6.38
C ALA A 173 -7.08 -6.09 -7.15
N VAL A 174 -6.00 -5.47 -6.66
CA VAL A 174 -4.67 -5.60 -7.27
C VAL A 174 -4.19 -7.05 -7.24
N ALA A 175 -4.39 -7.76 -6.12
CA ALA A 175 -4.04 -9.18 -6.03
C ALA A 175 -4.81 -10.05 -7.03
N PHE A 176 -6.11 -9.82 -7.20
CA PHE A 176 -6.94 -10.53 -8.17
C PHE A 176 -6.48 -10.28 -9.61
N ILE A 177 -6.15 -9.03 -9.96
CA ILE A 177 -5.62 -8.67 -11.27
C ILE A 177 -4.33 -9.45 -11.55
N LEU A 178 -3.38 -9.44 -10.60
CA LEU A 178 -2.11 -10.17 -10.73
C LEU A 178 -2.32 -11.68 -10.86
N ALA A 179 -3.25 -12.26 -10.08
CA ALA A 179 -3.59 -13.67 -10.16
C ALA A 179 -4.22 -14.01 -11.53
N ALA A 180 -5.11 -13.16 -12.04
CA ALA A 180 -5.73 -13.33 -13.35
C ALA A 180 -4.69 -13.32 -14.48
N PHE A 181 -3.72 -12.41 -14.43
CA PHE A 181 -2.58 -12.42 -15.36
C PHE A 181 -1.75 -13.70 -15.23
N GLY A 182 -1.47 -14.15 -14.02
CA GLY A 182 -0.77 -15.42 -13.79
C GLY A 182 -1.50 -16.62 -14.41
N GLN A 183 -2.82 -16.68 -14.26
CA GLN A 183 -3.67 -17.72 -14.87
C GLN A 183 -3.70 -17.64 -16.39
N LEU A 184 -3.76 -16.43 -16.96
CA LEU A 184 -3.72 -16.23 -18.40
C LEU A 184 -2.41 -16.73 -18.99
N VAL A 185 -1.28 -16.41 -18.34
CA VAL A 185 0.04 -16.92 -18.75
C VAL A 185 0.09 -18.44 -18.63
N ALA A 186 -0.40 -19.03 -17.54
CA ALA A 186 -0.43 -20.48 -17.35
C ALA A 186 -1.22 -21.20 -18.46
N ARG A 187 -2.39 -20.68 -18.83
CA ARG A 187 -3.20 -21.21 -19.94
C ARG A 187 -2.50 -21.10 -21.28
N GLY A 188 -1.85 -19.96 -21.55
CA GLY A 188 -1.07 -19.77 -22.78
C GLY A 188 0.08 -20.77 -22.91
N VAL A 189 0.75 -21.07 -21.79
CA VAL A 189 1.81 -22.10 -21.75
C VAL A 189 1.23 -23.49 -22.05
N ALA A 190 0.11 -23.85 -21.41
CA ALA A 190 -0.54 -25.14 -21.64
C ALA A 190 -0.97 -25.33 -23.11
N MET A 191 -1.58 -24.30 -23.72
CA MET A 191 -1.97 -24.34 -25.13
C MET A 191 -0.77 -24.53 -26.05
N ARG A 192 0.37 -23.89 -25.75
CA ARG A 192 1.59 -24.08 -26.53
C ARG A 192 2.12 -25.51 -26.41
N THR A 193 2.12 -26.08 -25.20
CA THR A 193 2.56 -27.47 -25.02
C THR A 193 1.65 -28.48 -25.73
N GLU A 194 0.34 -28.20 -25.82
CA GLU A 194 -0.59 -29.03 -26.60
C GLU A 194 -0.30 -28.93 -28.11
N LEU A 195 -0.05 -27.73 -28.63
CA LEU A 195 0.33 -27.50 -30.03
C LEU A 195 1.65 -28.21 -30.39
N ASP A 196 2.66 -28.10 -29.52
CA ASP A 196 3.97 -28.74 -29.72
C ASP A 196 3.89 -30.28 -29.66
N ALA A 197 2.81 -30.86 -29.11
CA ALA A 197 2.60 -32.30 -29.05
C ALA A 197 1.85 -32.87 -30.28
N VAL A 198 1.19 -32.03 -31.06
CA VAL A 198 0.38 -32.43 -32.23
C VAL A 198 1.19 -32.33 -33.54
N ILE A 199 2.19 -31.46 -33.59
CA ILE A 199 3.08 -31.24 -34.74
C ILE A 199 4.29 -32.17 -34.64
#